data_AF-A0A8J2Q7M4-F1
#
_entry.id   AF-A0A8J2Q7M4-F1
#
_cell.length_a   1.000
_cell.length_b   1.000
_cell.length_c   1.000
_cell.angle_alpha   90.00
_cell.angle_beta   90.00
_cell.angle_gamma   90.00
#
_symmetry.space_group_name_H-M   'P 1'
#
loop_
_entity.id
_entity.type
_entity.pdbx_description
1 polymer ?
#
loop_
_entity_poly.entity_id
_entity_poly.type
_entity_poly.pdbx_seq_one_letter_code
_entity_poly.pdbx_strand_id
1 'polypeptide(L)'
;MARNLVKFNQISKISFPFQCSILTNMPYIPVIHFEGAMGSQASSSEMTRVRWRERNWSVDPVLKNAFNDIMKGSRSFTAVDAQRAIRHFNDLTTKGKVPDYMAVKMASVAITHLGWEEGEKILEMHYMSHGAELRFAGEASIMNEQVEGAVRRIFDNMDEDAYKVAHQFYCRLIDLKFCKVKDNVFRIFIQDLLKK
;
A
#
# COMPACT_ATOMS: atom_id res chain seq x y z
N MET A 1 -23.43 -37.25 -47.89
CA MET A 1 -23.87 -35.96 -47.28
C MET A 1 -22.90 -35.69 -46.13
N ALA A 2 -21.88 -34.83 -46.31
CA ALA A 2 -21.79 -33.43 -45.80
C ALA A 2 -21.96 -33.34 -44.26
N ARG A 3 -21.16 -32.66 -43.40
CA ARG A 3 -20.00 -31.75 -43.48
C ARG A 3 -19.44 -31.59 -42.03
N ASN A 4 -18.12 -31.41 -41.90
CA ASN A 4 -17.35 -30.49 -41.02
C ASN A 4 -17.60 -30.30 -39.50
N LEU A 5 -16.49 -30.47 -38.75
CA LEU A 5 -15.83 -29.55 -37.79
C LEU A 5 -16.69 -28.57 -36.96
N VAL A 6 -16.41 -28.50 -35.65
CA VAL A 6 -15.88 -27.30 -34.95
C VAL A 6 -15.59 -27.65 -33.47
N LYS A 7 -14.37 -27.31 -33.01
CA LYS A 7 -13.99 -27.17 -31.59
C LYS A 7 -14.58 -25.88 -31.04
N PHE A 8 -15.11 -25.87 -29.81
CA PHE A 8 -15.12 -24.67 -28.98
C PHE A 8 -14.86 -25.00 -27.50
N ASN A 9 -13.81 -24.36 -26.98
CA ASN A 9 -13.46 -24.25 -25.57
C ASN A 9 -14.62 -23.64 -24.78
N GLN A 10 -14.91 -24.18 -23.60
CA GLN A 10 -15.61 -23.42 -22.57
C GLN A 10 -14.76 -23.38 -21.32
N ILE A 11 -14.16 -22.20 -21.12
CA ILE A 11 -13.33 -21.80 -19.99
C ILE A 11 -14.16 -22.02 -18.73
N SER A 12 -13.69 -22.93 -17.87
CA SER A 12 -14.18 -23.12 -16.52
C SER A 12 -14.10 -21.77 -15.78
N LYS A 13 -15.27 -21.25 -15.42
CA LYS A 13 -15.46 -20.07 -14.59
C LYS A 13 -14.62 -20.20 -13.32
N ILE A 14 -13.54 -19.41 -13.22
CA ILE A 14 -12.84 -19.21 -11.95
C ILE A 14 -13.72 -18.27 -11.14
N SER A 15 -14.50 -18.83 -10.21
CA SER A 15 -15.17 -18.05 -9.18
C SER A 15 -14.13 -17.61 -8.16
N PHE A 16 -13.84 -16.32 -8.08
CA PHE A 16 -13.12 -15.75 -6.95
C PHE A 16 -14.14 -15.31 -5.88
N PRO A 17 -14.17 -15.90 -4.68
CA PRO A 17 -14.94 -15.37 -3.58
C PRO A 17 -14.05 -14.38 -2.82
N PHE A 18 -14.06 -13.11 -3.24
CA PHE A 18 -13.57 -12.03 -2.39
C PHE A 18 -14.74 -11.09 -2.09
N GLN A 19 -15.45 -11.41 -1.00
CA GLN A 19 -16.38 -10.47 -0.37
C GLN A 19 -15.56 -9.35 0.26
N CYS A 20 -15.61 -8.17 -0.36
CA CYS A 20 -15.16 -6.93 0.24
C CYS A 20 -16.24 -6.48 1.25
N SER A 21 -16.04 -6.74 2.53
CA SER A 21 -16.97 -6.42 3.63
C SER A 21 -16.83 -4.98 4.12
N ILE A 22 -16.90 -4.00 3.20
CA ILE A 22 -17.07 -2.60 3.56
C ILE A 22 -18.40 -2.16 3.00
N LEU A 23 -19.49 -2.43 3.72
CA LEU A 23 -20.79 -1.76 3.62
C LEU A 23 -21.77 -2.53 4.52
N THR A 24 -21.68 -2.34 5.84
CA THR A 24 -22.81 -2.53 6.76
C THR A 24 -22.37 -2.02 8.13
N ASN A 25 -23.16 -1.12 8.70
CA ASN A 25 -23.07 -0.61 10.08
C ASN A 25 -22.22 0.65 10.31
N MET A 26 -22.73 1.79 9.84
CA MET A 26 -22.51 3.08 10.51
C MET A 26 -23.73 3.36 11.41
N PRO A 27 -23.59 3.51 12.74
CA PRO A 27 -24.69 3.93 13.60
C PRO A 27 -24.97 5.44 13.41
N TYR A 28 -26.25 5.75 13.22
CA TYR A 28 -26.78 7.12 13.12
C TYR A 28 -26.44 7.93 14.38
N ILE A 29 -25.76 9.07 14.22
CA ILE A 29 -25.63 10.11 15.25
C ILE A 29 -26.60 11.25 14.87
N PRO A 30 -27.49 11.71 15.78
CA PRO A 30 -28.43 12.77 15.45
C PRO A 30 -27.73 14.13 15.36
N VAL A 31 -28.15 14.89 14.35
CA VAL A 31 -27.68 16.22 13.98
C VAL A 31 -28.03 17.23 15.08
N ILE A 32 -27.03 17.95 15.58
CA ILE A 32 -27.24 19.17 16.37
C ILE A 32 -27.72 20.26 15.40
N HIS A 33 -28.94 20.73 15.58
CA HIS A 33 -29.49 21.85 14.82
C HIS A 33 -28.72 23.14 15.13
N PHE A 34 -28.04 23.68 14.13
CA PHE A 34 -27.65 25.09 14.10
C PHE A 34 -28.66 25.83 13.21
N GLU A 35 -29.53 26.64 13.83
CA GLU A 35 -30.33 27.63 13.11
C GLU A 35 -29.40 28.72 12.56
N GLY A 36 -29.32 28.81 11.23
CA GLY A 36 -28.63 29.86 10.50
C GLY A 36 -29.57 30.41 9.43
N ALA A 37 -29.74 31.73 9.43
CA ALA A 37 -30.74 32.50 8.71
C ALA A 37 -30.85 32.23 7.20
N MET A 38 -32.08 32.39 6.69
CA MET A 38 -32.45 32.35 5.28
C MET A 38 -31.58 33.27 4.41
N GLY A 39 -31.02 32.69 3.34
CA GLY A 39 -30.40 33.39 2.23
C GLY A 39 -30.22 32.44 1.06
N SER A 40 -31.25 32.32 0.23
CA SER A 40 -31.27 31.50 -0.99
C SER A 40 -30.32 32.06 -2.06
N GLN A 41 -29.43 31.22 -2.58
CA GLN A 41 -29.21 31.06 -4.02
C GLN A 41 -28.44 29.76 -4.31
N ALA A 42 -28.97 29.00 -5.26
CA ALA A 42 -28.41 27.74 -5.73
C ALA A 42 -27.04 27.96 -6.39
N SER A 43 -26.07 27.10 -6.04
CA SER A 43 -24.82 26.94 -6.77
C SER A 43 -24.42 25.48 -6.75
N SER A 44 -24.02 24.99 -7.92
CA SER A 44 -23.80 23.61 -8.31
C SER A 44 -22.85 22.83 -7.39
N SER A 45 -23.29 21.63 -6.96
CA SER A 45 -22.47 20.41 -6.87
C SER A 45 -20.98 20.63 -6.55
N GLU A 46 -20.67 21.12 -5.35
CA GLU A 46 -19.33 20.99 -4.80
C GLU A 46 -19.11 19.52 -4.46
N MET A 47 -18.64 18.74 -5.44
CA MET A 47 -17.86 17.54 -5.12
C MET A 47 -16.73 18.03 -4.24
N THR A 48 -16.75 17.67 -2.96
CA THR A 48 -15.68 17.95 -2.02
C THR A 48 -14.43 17.20 -2.51
N ARG A 49 -13.68 17.83 -3.41
CA ARG A 49 -12.37 17.33 -3.83
C ARG A 49 -11.49 17.42 -2.60
N VAL A 50 -11.29 16.28 -1.94
CA VAL A 50 -10.31 16.11 -0.87
C VAL A 50 -8.95 16.42 -1.47
N ARG A 51 -8.52 17.68 -1.36
CA ARG A 51 -7.23 18.15 -1.79
C ARG A 51 -6.23 17.68 -0.75
N TRP A 52 -5.44 16.67 -1.14
CA TRP A 52 -4.29 16.23 -0.36
C TRP A 52 -3.38 17.45 -0.14
N ARG A 53 -3.18 17.82 1.13
CA ARG A 53 -2.09 18.74 1.44
C ARG A 53 -0.81 17.97 1.19
N GLU A 54 0.01 18.43 0.25
CA GLU A 54 1.43 18.08 0.24
C GLU A 54 2.00 18.56 1.57
N ARG A 55 2.08 17.65 2.54
CA ARG A 55 2.77 17.92 3.79
C ARG A 55 4.23 17.60 3.56
N ASN A 56 5.08 18.62 3.71
CA ASN A 56 6.51 18.43 3.81
C ASN A 56 6.80 17.76 5.16
N TRP A 57 6.87 16.44 5.17
CA TRP A 57 7.36 15.68 6.30
C TRP A 57 8.88 15.87 6.38
N SER A 58 9.35 16.67 7.33
CA SER A 58 10.78 16.77 7.61
C SER A 58 11.23 15.52 8.36
N VAL A 59 12.06 14.70 7.72
CA VAL A 59 12.71 13.56 8.36
C VAL A 59 14.05 14.01 8.93
N ASP A 60 14.36 13.62 10.16
CA ASP A 60 15.68 13.82 10.74
C ASP A 60 16.76 13.26 9.78
N PRO A 61 17.73 14.10 9.34
CA PRO A 61 18.83 13.65 8.48
C PRO A 61 19.60 12.45 9.04
N VAL A 62 19.77 12.35 10.36
CA VAL A 62 20.48 11.24 11.00
C VAL A 62 19.71 9.94 10.79
N LEU A 63 18.40 9.96 11.05
CA LEU A 63 17.49 8.82 10.82
C LEU A 63 17.48 8.41 9.34
N LYS A 64 17.41 9.39 8.43
CA LYS A 64 17.40 9.16 6.98
C LYS A 64 18.70 8.51 6.51
N ASN A 65 19.85 8.97 7.01
CA ASN A 65 21.15 8.40 6.65
C ASN A 65 21.32 6.98 7.18
N ALA A 66 20.98 6.74 8.45
CA ALA A 66 21.00 5.41 9.04
C ALA A 66 20.10 4.43 8.26
N PHE A 67 18.90 4.86 7.88
CA PHE A 67 18.02 4.04 7.05
C PHE A 67 18.61 3.79 5.65
N ASN A 68 19.24 4.77 5.02
CA ASN A 68 19.89 4.57 3.72
C ASN A 68 21.04 3.58 3.80
N ASP A 69 21.81 3.59 4.89
CA ASP A 69 22.88 2.63 5.13
C ASP A 69 22.32 1.21 5.32
N ILE A 70 21.24 1.05 6.08
CA ILE A 70 20.53 -0.22 6.23
C ILE A 70 20.05 -0.77 4.88
N MET A 71 19.58 0.13 4.00
CA MET A 71 18.99 -0.24 2.70
C MET A 71 20.01 -0.35 1.56
N LYS A 72 21.29 -0.09 1.84
CA LYS A 72 22.35 -0.07 0.84
C LYS A 72 22.55 -1.46 0.25
N GLY A 73 22.39 -1.58 -1.07
CA GLY A 73 22.51 -2.88 -1.75
C GLY A 73 21.27 -3.79 -1.61
N SER A 74 20.13 -3.27 -1.13
CA SER A 74 18.91 -4.06 -0.87
C SER A 74 18.34 -4.86 -2.05
N ARG A 75 18.75 -4.57 -3.30
CA ARG A 75 18.38 -5.38 -4.48
C ARG A 75 19.12 -6.72 -4.54
N SER A 76 20.27 -6.82 -3.88
CA SER A 76 21.18 -7.97 -3.95
C SER A 76 21.37 -8.61 -2.58
N PHE A 77 20.46 -8.36 -1.65
CA PHE A 77 20.52 -8.98 -0.32
C PHE A 77 20.38 -10.49 -0.43
N THR A 78 21.14 -11.18 0.40
CA THR A 78 20.81 -12.56 0.78
C THR A 78 19.75 -12.54 1.88
N ALA A 79 19.14 -13.69 2.18
CA ALA A 79 18.25 -13.82 3.33
C ALA A 79 18.91 -13.37 4.65
N VAL A 80 20.22 -13.64 4.83
CA VAL A 80 20.97 -13.22 6.02
C VAL A 80 21.12 -11.69 6.08
N ASP A 81 21.40 -11.05 4.95
CA ASP A 81 21.49 -9.59 4.86
C ASP A 81 20.15 -8.93 5.12
N ALA A 82 19.06 -9.48 4.55
CA ALA A 82 17.71 -9.00 4.78
C ALA A 82 17.32 -9.10 6.27
N GLN A 83 17.59 -10.22 6.93
CA GLN A 83 17.35 -10.36 8.37
C GLN A 83 18.18 -9.37 9.20
N ARG A 84 19.44 -9.14 8.83
CA ARG A 84 20.29 -8.13 9.47
C ARG A 84 19.71 -6.73 9.29
N ALA A 85 19.26 -6.39 8.09
CA ALA A 85 18.61 -5.11 7.80
C ALA A 85 17.33 -4.92 8.63
N ILE A 86 16.49 -5.95 8.77
CA ILE A 86 15.29 -5.91 9.63
C ILE A 86 15.67 -5.65 11.09
N ARG A 87 16.70 -6.32 11.62
CA ARG A 87 17.16 -6.08 13.01
C ARG A 87 17.60 -4.62 13.20
N HIS A 88 18.42 -4.10 12.30
CA HIS A 88 18.85 -2.70 12.38
C HIS A 88 17.70 -1.71 12.19
N PHE A 89 16.71 -2.04 11.36
CA PHE A 89 15.50 -1.24 11.20
C PHE A 89 14.67 -1.22 12.48
N ASN A 90 14.49 -2.37 13.14
CA ASN A 90 13.79 -2.43 14.43
C ASN A 90 14.52 -1.59 15.49
N ASP A 91 15.85 -1.67 15.57
CA ASP A 91 16.64 -0.80 16.45
C ASP A 91 16.50 0.70 16.10
N LEU A 92 16.25 1.03 14.84
CA LEU A 92 15.99 2.40 14.41
C LEU A 92 14.61 2.87 14.89
N THR A 93 13.58 2.00 14.81
CA THR A 93 12.21 2.32 15.26
C THR A 93 12.10 2.55 16.77
N THR A 94 13.00 1.98 17.57
CA THR A 94 13.02 2.22 19.02
C THR A 94 13.69 3.54 19.40
N LYS A 95 14.54 4.09 18.52
CA LYS A 95 15.31 5.32 18.76
C LYS A 95 14.61 6.58 18.28
N GLY A 96 13.60 6.46 17.42
CA GLY A 96 12.87 7.61 16.91
C GLY A 96 11.67 7.25 16.04
N LYS A 97 10.83 8.25 15.78
CA LYS A 97 9.63 8.09 14.94
C LYS A 97 10.03 7.89 13.48
N VAL A 98 9.86 6.67 13.00
CA VAL A 98 10.14 6.32 11.61
C VAL A 98 8.96 6.72 10.71
N PRO A 99 9.20 7.39 9.57
CA PRO A 99 8.15 7.68 8.58
C PRO A 99 7.61 6.42 7.90
N ASP A 100 6.36 6.48 7.47
CA ASP A 100 5.65 5.36 6.84
C ASP A 100 6.37 4.83 5.58
N TYR A 101 6.96 5.71 4.77
CA TYR A 101 7.70 5.26 3.58
C TYR A 101 8.89 4.36 3.90
N MET A 102 9.55 4.53 5.05
CA MET A 102 10.67 3.69 5.45
C MET A 102 10.18 2.29 5.81
N ALA A 103 9.07 2.19 6.56
CA ALA A 103 8.43 0.93 6.88
C ALA A 103 7.94 0.19 5.62
N VAL A 104 7.27 0.89 4.70
CA VAL A 104 6.83 0.30 3.42
C VAL A 104 8.00 -0.17 2.56
N LYS A 105 9.10 0.60 2.52
CA LYS A 105 10.30 0.22 1.78
C LYS A 105 11.00 -1.00 2.42
N MET A 106 11.10 -1.06 3.75
CA MET A 106 11.67 -2.21 4.45
C MET A 106 10.79 -3.46 4.30
N ALA A 107 9.46 -3.32 4.43
CA ALA A 107 8.52 -4.41 4.24
C ALA A 107 8.64 -5.06 2.86
N SER A 108 8.64 -4.26 1.79
CA SER A 108 8.83 -4.82 0.43
C SER A 108 10.20 -5.49 0.23
N VAL A 109 11.28 -5.05 0.90
CA VAL A 109 12.56 -5.80 0.90
C VAL A 109 12.42 -7.13 1.64
N ALA A 110 11.77 -7.14 2.80
CA ALA A 110 11.53 -8.36 3.56
C ALA A 110 10.69 -9.37 2.74
N ILE A 111 9.64 -8.91 2.06
CA ILE A 111 8.82 -9.76 1.16
C ILE A 111 9.68 -10.42 0.09
N THR A 112 10.49 -9.62 -0.60
CA THR A 112 11.34 -10.10 -1.70
C THR A 112 12.32 -11.18 -1.24
N HIS A 113 12.96 -11.00 -0.08
CA HIS A 113 14.10 -11.83 0.33
C HIS A 113 13.78 -12.91 1.38
N LEU A 114 12.68 -12.74 2.12
CA LEU A 114 12.31 -13.61 3.24
C LEU A 114 10.87 -14.12 3.15
N GLY A 115 10.07 -13.59 2.24
CA GLY A 115 8.67 -13.99 2.05
C GLY A 115 7.66 -13.06 2.72
N TRP A 116 6.39 -13.31 2.39
CA TRP A 116 5.25 -12.47 2.74
C TRP A 116 5.17 -12.14 4.24
N GLU A 117 5.29 -13.16 5.09
CA GLU A 117 5.03 -13.10 6.53
C GLU A 117 5.95 -12.09 7.24
N GLU A 118 7.24 -12.05 6.87
CA GLU A 118 8.19 -11.11 7.45
C GLU A 118 7.91 -9.66 7.03
N GLY A 119 7.46 -9.45 5.79
CA GLY A 119 7.08 -8.14 5.32
C GLY A 119 5.80 -7.62 5.94
N GLU A 120 4.78 -8.47 6.06
CA GLU A 120 3.51 -8.12 6.69
C GLU A 120 3.72 -7.73 8.15
N LYS A 121 4.53 -8.50 8.89
CA LYS A 121 4.88 -8.21 10.28
C LYS A 121 5.45 -6.80 10.45
N ILE A 122 6.33 -6.35 9.55
CA ILE A 122 6.88 -4.99 9.59
C ILE A 122 5.78 -3.93 9.44
N LEU A 123 4.86 -4.13 8.50
CA LEU A 123 3.75 -3.21 8.28
C LEU A 123 2.80 -3.14 9.49
N GLU A 124 2.46 -4.30 10.06
CA GLU A 124 1.59 -4.41 11.22
C GLU A 124 2.21 -3.79 12.47
N MET A 125 3.46 -4.14 12.78
CA MET A 125 4.18 -3.54 13.91
C MET A 125 4.23 -2.03 13.76
N HIS A 126 4.54 -1.51 12.57
CA HIS A 126 4.57 -0.07 12.32
C HIS A 126 3.18 0.59 12.39
N TYR A 127 2.13 -0.11 11.99
CA TYR A 127 0.74 0.36 12.15
C TYR A 127 0.33 0.46 13.61
N MET A 128 0.63 -0.57 14.41
CA MET A 128 0.32 -0.61 15.85
C MET A 128 1.14 0.39 16.66
N SER A 129 2.41 0.59 16.33
CA SER A 129 3.34 1.38 17.15
C SER A 129 3.38 2.88 16.81
N HIS A 130 3.16 3.27 15.55
CA HIS A 130 3.57 4.60 15.09
C HIS A 130 2.54 5.39 14.27
N GLY A 131 1.29 4.92 14.09
CA GLY A 131 0.34 5.78 13.37
C GLY A 131 -1.00 5.25 12.91
N ALA A 132 -1.68 4.37 13.65
CA ALA A 132 -3.09 4.09 13.35
C ALA A 132 -3.89 5.42 13.28
N GLU A 133 -3.80 6.26 14.31
CA GLU A 133 -4.56 7.51 14.44
C GLU A 133 -4.27 8.52 13.32
N LEU A 134 -2.99 8.74 12.99
CA LEU A 134 -2.58 9.66 11.93
C LEU A 134 -3.02 9.17 10.55
N ARG A 135 -2.97 7.84 10.30
CA ARG A 135 -3.40 7.27 9.02
C ARG A 135 -4.92 7.26 8.88
N PHE A 136 -5.68 7.14 9.97
CA PHE A 136 -7.13 7.36 9.96
C PHE A 136 -7.49 8.79 9.53
N ALA A 137 -6.68 9.79 9.92
CA ALA A 137 -6.81 11.17 9.45
C ALA A 137 -6.31 11.38 8.00
N GLY A 138 -5.83 10.32 7.33
CA GLY A 138 -5.27 10.38 5.98
C GLY A 138 -3.87 11.01 5.93
N GLU A 139 -3.16 11.04 7.05
CA GLU A 139 -1.85 11.71 7.18
C GLU A 139 -0.68 10.74 7.04
N ALA A 140 -0.83 9.71 6.20
CA ALA A 140 0.26 8.77 5.93
C ALA A 140 1.48 9.52 5.36
N SER A 141 2.63 9.31 6.00
CA SER A 141 3.91 9.94 5.67
C SER A 141 4.63 9.20 4.54
N ILE A 142 3.93 9.06 3.42
CA ILE A 142 4.38 8.34 2.22
C ILE A 142 3.79 8.95 0.95
N MET A 143 4.65 9.07 -0.06
CA MET A 143 4.32 9.58 -1.39
C MET A 143 3.96 8.44 -2.35
N ASN A 144 3.19 8.75 -3.41
CA ASN A 144 2.76 7.74 -4.38
C ASN A 144 3.98 7.04 -5.03
N GLU A 145 5.04 7.79 -5.32
CA GLU A 145 6.26 7.30 -5.96
C GLU A 145 6.99 6.29 -5.07
N GLN A 146 6.88 6.44 -3.75
CA GLN A 146 7.47 5.52 -2.77
C GLN A 146 6.67 4.21 -2.70
N VAL A 147 5.34 4.28 -2.83
CA VAL A 147 4.47 3.09 -2.96
C VAL A 147 4.77 2.38 -4.28
N GLU A 148 4.81 3.12 -5.39
CA GLU A 148 5.17 2.57 -6.71
C GLU A 148 6.54 1.88 -6.67
N GLY A 149 7.55 2.51 -6.07
CA GLY A 149 8.88 1.94 -5.96
C GLY A 149 8.93 0.68 -5.06
N ALA A 150 8.03 0.55 -4.09
CA ALA A 150 7.92 -0.65 -3.27
C ALA A 150 7.22 -1.80 -4.02
N VAL A 151 6.16 -1.50 -4.77
CA VAL A 151 5.47 -2.48 -5.62
C VAL A 151 6.38 -2.96 -6.76
N ARG A 152 7.08 -2.05 -7.45
CA ARG A 152 8.06 -2.41 -8.49
C ARG A 152 9.16 -3.30 -7.94
N ARG A 153 9.62 -3.08 -6.70
CA ARG A 153 10.65 -3.94 -6.09
C ARG A 153 10.22 -5.41 -6.04
N ILE A 154 8.95 -5.69 -5.73
CA ILE A 154 8.44 -7.07 -5.71
C ILE A 154 8.48 -7.65 -7.13
N PHE A 155 7.97 -6.93 -8.13
CA PHE A 155 8.01 -7.36 -9.53
C PHE A 155 9.44 -7.56 -10.07
N ASP A 156 10.36 -6.67 -9.72
CA ASP A 156 11.73 -6.67 -10.27
C ASP A 156 12.63 -7.75 -9.64
N ASN A 157 12.25 -8.34 -8.49
CA ASN A 157 13.13 -9.23 -7.72
C ASN A 157 12.47 -10.56 -7.34
N MET A 158 11.24 -10.82 -7.80
CA MET A 158 10.57 -12.12 -7.65
C MET A 158 10.23 -12.64 -9.04
N ASP A 159 10.59 -13.89 -9.31
CA ASP A 159 10.29 -14.53 -10.59
C ASP A 159 8.89 -15.16 -10.58
N GLU A 160 8.65 -16.08 -9.63
CA GLU A 160 7.36 -16.76 -9.47
C GLU A 160 6.43 -15.97 -8.54
N ASP A 161 5.13 -16.01 -8.83
CA ASP A 161 4.06 -15.40 -8.02
C ASP A 161 4.18 -13.89 -7.75
N ALA A 162 5.13 -13.18 -8.39
CA ALA A 162 5.39 -11.76 -8.17
C ALA A 162 4.12 -10.90 -8.28
N TYR A 163 3.25 -11.20 -9.25
CA TYR A 163 1.96 -10.53 -9.39
C TYR A 163 1.05 -10.72 -8.18
N LYS A 164 0.90 -11.98 -7.72
CA LYS A 164 0.05 -12.32 -6.57
C LYS A 164 0.58 -11.67 -5.30
N VAL A 165 1.89 -11.73 -5.08
CA VAL A 165 2.55 -11.14 -3.91
C VAL A 165 2.48 -9.61 -3.94
N ALA A 166 2.74 -8.99 -5.11
CA ALA A 166 2.63 -7.54 -5.27
C ALA A 166 1.20 -7.05 -5.05
N HIS A 167 0.20 -7.80 -5.56
CA HIS A 167 -1.20 -7.51 -5.36
C HIS A 167 -1.58 -7.60 -3.88
N GLN A 168 -1.19 -8.69 -3.21
CA GLN A 168 -1.42 -8.88 -1.77
C GLN A 168 -0.76 -7.76 -0.95
N PHE A 169 0.47 -7.38 -1.29
CA PHE A 169 1.19 -6.26 -0.67
C PHE A 169 0.41 -4.95 -0.84
N TYR A 170 -0.03 -4.64 -2.06
CA TYR A 170 -0.76 -3.41 -2.33
C TYR A 170 -2.10 -3.34 -1.59
N CYS A 171 -2.86 -4.45 -1.57
CA CYS A 171 -4.08 -4.55 -0.77
C CYS A 171 -3.79 -4.29 0.71
N ARG A 172 -2.71 -4.89 1.25
CA ARG A 172 -2.34 -4.70 2.65
C ARG A 172 -1.98 -3.25 2.99
N LEU A 173 -1.33 -2.53 2.07
CA LEU A 173 -1.06 -1.09 2.23
C LEU A 173 -2.35 -0.26 2.31
N ILE A 174 -3.41 -0.65 1.58
CA ILE A 174 -4.72 0.01 1.63
C ILE A 174 -5.46 -0.30 2.94
N ASP A 175 -5.41 -1.56 3.38
CA ASP A 175 -6.05 -2.00 4.62
C ASP A 175 -5.46 -1.27 5.83
N LEU A 176 -4.13 -1.19 5.89
CA LEU A 176 -3.38 -0.50 6.93
C LEU A 176 -3.25 1.01 6.71
N LYS A 177 -4.00 1.56 5.74
CA LYS A 177 -4.10 3.01 5.45
C LYS A 177 -2.75 3.70 5.18
N PHE A 178 -1.75 2.94 4.73
CA PHE A 178 -0.48 3.48 4.25
C PHE A 178 -0.67 4.26 2.96
N CYS A 179 -1.56 3.80 2.09
CA CYS A 179 -1.92 4.54 0.89
C CYS A 179 -3.40 4.37 0.58
N LYS A 180 -3.90 5.24 -0.28
CA LYS A 180 -5.20 5.05 -0.91
C LYS A 180 -5.01 4.35 -2.25
N VAL A 181 -6.11 3.90 -2.83
CA VAL A 181 -6.14 3.42 -4.21
C VAL A 181 -5.62 4.53 -5.14
N LYS A 182 -4.66 4.21 -6.02
CA LYS A 182 -4.00 5.16 -6.92
C LYS A 182 -3.83 4.57 -8.32
N ASP A 183 -4.22 5.35 -9.32
CA ASP A 183 -4.14 4.98 -10.74
C ASP A 183 -2.72 4.60 -11.18
N ASN A 184 -1.70 5.26 -10.64
CA ASN A 184 -0.31 4.95 -11.00
C ASN A 184 0.13 3.54 -10.61
N VAL A 185 -0.36 3.03 -9.48
CA VAL A 185 -0.04 1.67 -9.03
C VAL A 185 -0.78 0.65 -9.89
N PHE A 186 -2.05 0.92 -10.25
CA PHE A 186 -2.77 0.10 -11.22
C PHE A 186 -2.08 0.02 -12.57
N ARG A 187 -1.50 1.12 -13.05
CA ARG A 187 -0.70 1.11 -14.27
C ARG A 187 0.45 0.11 -14.20
N ILE A 188 1.10 -0.06 -13.05
CA ILE A 188 2.17 -1.06 -12.86
C ILE A 188 1.60 -2.47 -13.05
N PHE A 189 0.48 -2.79 -12.39
CA PHE A 189 -0.18 -4.10 -12.52
C PHE A 189 -0.63 -4.39 -13.96
N ILE A 190 -1.23 -3.41 -14.64
CA ILE A 190 -1.65 -3.56 -16.05
C ILE A 190 -0.42 -3.78 -16.94
N GLN A 191 0.65 -3.01 -16.74
CA GLN A 191 1.90 -3.18 -17.50
C GLN A 191 2.53 -4.55 -17.30
N ASP A 192 2.48 -5.12 -16.09
CA ASP A 192 2.95 -6.49 -15.84
C ASP A 192 2.10 -7.53 -16.59
N LEU A 193 0.76 -7.38 -16.53
CA LEU A 193 -0.16 -8.28 -17.25
C LEU A 193 0.04 -8.25 -18.77
N LEU A 194 0.34 -7.09 -19.34
CA LEU A 194 0.55 -6.94 -20.78
C LEU A 194 1.91 -7.46 -21.27
N LYS A 195 2.87 -7.69 -20.36
CA LYS A 195 4.20 -8.24 -20.70
C LYS A 195 4.22 -9.77 -20.73
N LYS A 196 3.19 -10.42 -20.20
CA LYS A 196 3.01 -11.88 -20.20
C LYS A 196 2.19 -12.31 -21.41
#